data_AF-A0A7S2JAZ2-F1
#
_entry.id   AF-A0A7S2JAZ2-F1
#
_cell.length_a   1.000
_cell.length_b   1.000
_cell.length_c   1.000
_cell.angle_alpha   90.00
_cell.angle_beta   90.00
_cell.angle_gamma   90.00
#
_symmetry.space_group_name_H-M   'P 1'
#
loop_
_entity.id
_entity.type
_entity.pdbx_description
1 polymer ?
#
loop_
_entity_poly.entity_id
_entity_poly.type
_entity_poly.pdbx_seq_one_letter_code
_entity_poly.pdbx_strand_id
1 'polypeptide(L)'
;EELTESMVWLNNNAHLCEPLDIDRVLPALLPLTRDEALDVLNTLEENARTVRAPSNYVISHADRRSGAAPPPNKRRTGRASDEVAPPPPAALPEDSLKQELTDGIAWLNSTVHLSEPLDADRVLPPLLALP
;
A
#
# COMPACT_ATOMS: atom_id res chain seq x y z
N GLU A 1 -0.09 -25.99 -4.92
CA GLU A 1 1.36 -25.91 -4.66
C GLU A 1 2.01 -24.77 -5.44
N GLU A 2 1.66 -24.56 -6.71
CA GLU A 2 2.18 -23.44 -7.52
C GLU A 2 2.10 -22.03 -6.88
N LEU A 3 1.07 -21.73 -6.08
CA LEU A 3 0.94 -20.41 -5.45
C LEU A 3 2.12 -20.09 -4.51
N THR A 4 2.52 -21.09 -3.72
CA THR A 4 3.64 -21.00 -2.80
C THR A 4 4.95 -20.91 -3.57
N GLU A 5 5.08 -21.65 -4.67
CA GLU A 5 6.25 -21.59 -5.54
C GLU A 5 6.41 -20.20 -6.18
N SER A 6 5.32 -19.58 -6.65
CA SER A 6 5.33 -18.20 -7.16
C SER A 6 5.77 -17.20 -6.09
N MET A 7 5.34 -17.35 -4.83
CA MET A 7 5.79 -16.49 -3.74
C MET A 7 7.28 -16.65 -3.42
N VAL A 8 7.76 -17.90 -3.38
CA VAL A 8 9.19 -18.19 -3.20
C VAL A 8 10.01 -17.62 -4.35
N TRP A 9 9.49 -17.72 -5.58
CA TRP A 9 10.14 -17.13 -6.75
C TRP A 9 10.20 -15.60 -6.66
N LEU A 10 9.11 -14.92 -6.27
CA LEU A 10 9.06 -13.48 -6.07
C LEU A 10 10.10 -13.01 -5.04
N ASN A 11 10.23 -13.72 -3.91
CA ASN A 11 11.23 -13.41 -2.89
C ASN A 11 12.66 -13.48 -3.40
N ASN A 12 12.93 -14.37 -4.35
CA ASN A 12 14.26 -14.59 -4.90
C ASN A 12 14.56 -13.73 -6.15
N ASN A 13 13.54 -13.34 -6.93
CA ASN A 13 13.72 -12.76 -8.25
C ASN A 13 13.12 -11.35 -8.42
N ALA A 14 12.08 -10.98 -7.68
CA ALA A 14 11.32 -9.76 -7.92
C ALA A 14 11.92 -8.49 -7.27
N HIS A 15 13.08 -8.60 -6.61
CA HIS A 15 13.75 -7.47 -5.95
C HIS A 15 12.81 -6.66 -5.04
N LEU A 16 11.98 -7.36 -4.27
CA LEU A 16 11.08 -6.76 -3.30
C LEU A 16 11.87 -5.97 -2.25
N CYS A 17 11.28 -4.89 -1.73
CA CYS A 17 11.87 -4.13 -0.62
C CYS A 17 12.07 -4.98 0.64
N GLU A 18 11.21 -5.97 0.85
CA GLU A 18 11.26 -6.91 1.97
C GLU A 18 10.82 -8.30 1.48
N PRO A 19 11.35 -9.40 2.04
CA PRO A 19 10.81 -10.73 1.75
C PRO A 19 9.32 -10.83 2.09
N LEU A 20 8.55 -11.40 1.17
CA LEU A 20 7.15 -11.77 1.36
C LEU A 20 7.05 -12.86 2.43
N ASP A 21 6.23 -12.61 3.43
CA ASP A 21 5.91 -13.56 4.49
C ASP A 21 4.83 -14.52 4.00
N ILE A 22 5.27 -15.67 3.52
CA ILE A 22 4.41 -16.70 2.93
C ILE A 22 3.38 -17.17 3.95
N ASP A 23 3.78 -17.44 5.20
CA ASP A 23 2.89 -17.97 6.23
C ASP A 23 1.75 -16.99 6.57
N ARG A 24 2.02 -15.69 6.47
CA ARG A 24 1.03 -14.64 6.72
C ARG A 24 0.16 -14.31 5.51
N VAL A 25 0.71 -14.40 4.29
CA VAL A 25 0.01 -14.02 3.06
C VAL A 25 -0.82 -15.17 2.49
N LEU A 26 -0.35 -16.40 2.60
CA LEU A 26 -1.04 -17.60 2.13
C LEU A 26 -2.51 -17.70 2.61
N PRO A 27 -2.84 -17.52 3.91
CA PRO A 27 -4.22 -17.59 4.37
C PRO A 27 -5.13 -16.49 3.79
N ALA A 28 -4.58 -15.34 3.41
CA ALA A 28 -5.34 -14.28 2.76
C ALA A 28 -5.65 -14.59 1.29
N LEU A 29 -4.80 -15.38 0.62
CA LEU A 29 -5.03 -15.81 -0.77
C LEU A 29 -5.83 -17.11 -0.91
N LEU A 30 -5.90 -17.94 0.13
CA LEU A 30 -6.73 -19.15 0.16
C LEU A 30 -8.22 -18.96 -0.22
N PRO A 31 -8.92 -17.89 0.19
CA PRO A 31 -10.32 -17.68 -0.18
C PRO A 31 -10.51 -17.23 -1.65
N LEU A 32 -9.44 -16.89 -2.38
CA LEU A 32 -9.51 -16.47 -3.77
C LEU A 32 -9.42 -17.65 -4.73
N THR A 33 -9.88 -17.43 -5.96
CA THR A 33 -9.59 -18.35 -7.05
C THR A 33 -8.11 -18.25 -7.46
N ARG A 34 -7.59 -19.32 -8.07
CA ARG A 34 -6.19 -19.39 -8.53
C ARG A 34 -5.81 -18.21 -9.42
N ASP A 35 -6.68 -17.88 -10.38
CA ASP A 35 -6.45 -16.78 -11.32
C ASP A 35 -6.38 -15.43 -10.61
N GLU A 36 -7.27 -15.18 -9.64
CA GLU A 36 -7.26 -13.94 -8.85
C GLU A 36 -6.01 -13.81 -7.98
N ALA A 37 -5.59 -14.90 -7.34
CA ALA A 37 -4.41 -14.89 -6.50
C ALA A 37 -3.12 -14.66 -7.31
N LEU A 38 -3.01 -15.27 -8.49
CA LEU A 38 -1.89 -15.02 -9.41
C LEU A 38 -1.90 -13.58 -9.94
N ASP A 39 -3.06 -13.02 -10.24
CA ASP A 39 -3.18 -11.64 -10.70
C ASP A 39 -2.73 -10.63 -9.63
N VAL A 40 -3.04 -10.90 -8.34
CA VAL A 40 -2.52 -10.09 -7.22
C VAL A 40 -1.00 -10.19 -7.11
N LEU A 41 -0.43 -11.39 -7.26
CA LEU A 41 1.02 -11.60 -7.22
C LEU A 41 1.74 -10.94 -8.41
N ASN A 42 1.14 -10.97 -9.60
CA ASN A 42 1.67 -10.30 -10.80
C ASN A 42 1.64 -8.77 -10.63
N THR A 43 0.55 -8.23 -10.08
CA THR A 43 0.45 -6.80 -9.75
C THR A 43 1.54 -6.39 -8.73
N LEU A 44 1.84 -7.26 -7.75
CA LEU A 44 2.93 -7.03 -6.82
C LEU A 44 4.29 -7.02 -7.53
N GLU A 45 4.52 -7.93 -8.47
CA GLU A 45 5.77 -7.99 -9.25
C GLU A 45 6.02 -6.68 -10.02
N GLU A 46 5.02 -6.19 -10.73
CA GLU A 46 5.08 -4.93 -11.48
C GLU A 46 5.39 -3.73 -10.57
N ASN A 47 4.91 -3.77 -9.33
CA ASN A 47 5.07 -2.69 -8.34
C ASN A 47 6.12 -3.02 -7.27
N ALA A 48 6.93 -4.07 -7.44
CA ALA A 48 7.83 -4.59 -6.40
C ALA A 48 8.82 -3.54 -5.86
N ARG A 49 9.20 -2.59 -6.72
CA ARG A 49 10.12 -1.48 -6.41
C ARG A 49 9.46 -0.33 -5.66
N THR A 50 8.16 -0.14 -5.83
CA THR A 50 7.40 0.98 -5.21
C THR A 50 6.71 0.53 -3.92
N VAL A 51 6.43 -0.76 -3.78
CA VAL A 51 5.76 -1.35 -2.62
C VAL A 51 6.77 -1.58 -1.49
N ARG A 52 6.65 -0.75 -0.44
CA ARG A 52 7.49 -0.86 0.76
C ARG A 52 7.20 -2.09 1.62
N ALA A 53 5.95 -2.55 1.64
CA ALA A 53 5.50 -3.66 2.48
C ALA A 53 4.73 -4.69 1.64
N PRO A 54 5.43 -5.60 0.92
CA PRO A 54 4.83 -6.50 -0.06
C PRO A 54 3.82 -7.46 0.57
N SER A 55 4.08 -7.97 1.78
CA SER A 55 3.16 -8.85 2.50
C SER A 55 1.82 -8.18 2.81
N ASN A 56 1.84 -6.92 3.28
CA ASN A 56 0.59 -6.17 3.57
C ASN A 56 -0.16 -5.78 2.28
N TYR A 57 0.57 -5.50 1.20
CA TYR A 57 -0.02 -5.19 -0.09
C TYR A 57 -0.86 -6.35 -0.62
N VAL A 58 -0.30 -7.56 -0.60
CA VAL A 58 -1.00 -8.76 -1.08
C VAL A 58 -2.22 -9.06 -0.20
N ILE A 59 -2.08 -9.00 1.13
CA ILE A 59 -3.21 -9.25 2.05
C ILE A 59 -4.36 -8.26 1.80
N SER A 60 -4.05 -6.96 1.63
CA SER A 60 -5.05 -5.93 1.37
C SER A 60 -5.76 -6.12 0.03
N HIS A 61 -5.01 -6.47 -1.02
CA HIS A 61 -5.58 -6.76 -2.34
C HIS A 61 -6.41 -8.05 -2.32
N ALA A 62 -6.01 -9.04 -1.52
CA ALA A 62 -6.71 -10.29 -1.36
C ALA A 62 -8.04 -10.15 -0.60
N ASP A 63 -8.04 -9.38 0.49
CA ASP A 63 -9.25 -9.05 1.25
C ASP A 63 -10.28 -8.32 0.36
N ARG A 64 -9.82 -7.38 -0.46
CA ARG A 64 -10.69 -6.64 -1.40
C ARG A 64 -11.35 -7.53 -2.44
N ARG A 65 -10.65 -8.55 -2.93
CA ARG A 65 -11.16 -9.46 -3.97
C ARG A 65 -12.01 -10.59 -3.40
N SER A 66 -11.69 -11.08 -2.20
CA SER A 66 -12.47 -12.12 -1.52
C SER A 66 -13.82 -11.62 -0.97
N GLY A 67 -14.10 -10.31 -1.09
CA GLY A 67 -15.31 -9.71 -0.55
C GLY A 67 -15.33 -9.67 0.98
N ALA A 68 -14.20 -9.98 1.63
CA ALA A 68 -13.98 -9.74 3.04
C ALA A 68 -13.94 -8.23 3.25
N ALA A 69 -15.11 -7.66 3.54
CA ALA A 69 -15.21 -6.28 3.97
C ALA A 69 -14.14 -6.04 5.05
N PRO A 70 -13.27 -5.02 4.89
CA PRO A 70 -12.24 -4.76 5.88
C PRO A 70 -12.91 -4.64 7.25
N PRO A 71 -12.33 -5.20 8.33
CA PRO A 71 -12.91 -5.02 9.65
C PRO A 71 -13.15 -3.52 9.84
N PRO A 72 -14.37 -3.09 10.21
CA PRO A 72 -14.68 -1.69 10.34
C PRO A 72 -13.68 -1.12 11.32
N ASN A 73 -12.79 -0.28 10.80
CA ASN A 73 -11.76 0.36 11.58
C ASN A 73 -12.49 1.11 12.70
N LYS A 74 -12.46 0.55 13.91
CA LYS A 74 -13.05 1.18 15.08
C LYS A 74 -12.16 2.37 15.40
N ARG A 75 -12.59 3.50 14.82
CA ARG A 75 -12.43 4.87 15.31
C ARG A 75 -11.03 5.46 15.14
N ARG A 76 -10.91 6.35 14.17
CA ARG A 76 -10.90 7.79 14.50
C ARG A 76 -11.93 8.52 13.63
N THR A 77 -12.99 8.92 14.29
CA THR A 77 -14.07 9.78 13.84
C THR A 77 -13.54 11.15 13.45
N GLY A 78 -13.86 11.62 12.24
CA GLY A 78 -13.51 12.99 11.84
C GLY A 78 -13.78 13.35 10.38
N ARG A 79 -15.03 13.21 9.93
CA ARG A 79 -15.73 14.18 9.05
C ARG A 79 -15.16 14.49 7.65
N ALA A 80 -15.90 13.98 6.65
CA ALA A 80 -16.23 14.50 5.30
C ALA A 80 -15.99 13.41 4.25
N SER A 81 -16.98 12.55 3.96
CA SER A 81 -18.05 12.74 2.95
C SER A 81 -17.53 12.67 1.51
N ASP A 82 -18.02 11.64 0.80
CA ASP A 82 -18.16 11.46 -0.65
C ASP A 82 -16.90 11.51 -1.54
N GLU A 83 -16.46 10.34 -2.06
CA GLU A 83 -16.71 9.85 -3.45
C GLU A 83 -15.50 10.23 -4.34
N VAL A 84 -14.65 9.34 -4.87
CA VAL A 84 -14.81 8.47 -6.06
C VAL A 84 -13.46 7.72 -6.25
N ALA A 85 -13.46 6.43 -6.62
CA ALA A 85 -12.28 5.73 -7.15
C ALA A 85 -12.06 6.08 -8.65
N PRO A 86 -10.82 5.97 -9.18
CA PRO A 86 -10.06 7.04 -9.84
C PRO A 86 -10.42 7.31 -11.33
N PRO A 87 -10.09 8.48 -11.88
CA PRO A 87 -9.84 8.64 -13.32
C PRO A 87 -8.36 8.35 -13.66
N PRO A 88 -8.04 7.65 -14.79
CA PRO A 88 -6.68 7.56 -15.32
C PRO A 88 -6.37 8.74 -16.28
N PRO A 89 -5.11 8.90 -16.74
CA PRO A 89 -4.20 9.99 -16.42
C PRO A 89 -4.29 11.18 -17.38
N ALA A 90 -4.61 12.38 -16.87
CA ALA A 90 -4.33 13.62 -17.56
C ALA A 90 -4.21 14.77 -16.54
N ALA A 91 -3.00 15.33 -16.46
CA ALA A 91 -2.53 16.39 -15.56
C ALA A 91 -2.42 15.97 -14.09
N LEU A 92 -1.17 15.79 -13.61
CA LEU A 92 -0.86 15.77 -12.18
C LEU A 92 -1.22 17.15 -11.60
N PRO A 93 -2.27 17.28 -10.77
CA PRO A 93 -2.52 18.51 -10.04
C PRO A 93 -1.46 18.59 -8.93
N GLU A 94 -0.93 19.78 -8.66
CA GLU A 94 0.02 20.03 -7.56
C GLU A 94 -0.52 19.53 -6.20
N ASP A 95 -1.84 19.33 -6.09
CA ASP A 95 -2.52 18.75 -4.94
C ASP A 95 -2.16 17.27 -4.69
N SER A 96 -1.79 16.51 -5.71
CA SER A 96 -1.36 15.11 -5.55
C SER A 96 0.00 15.02 -4.83
N LEU A 97 0.93 15.91 -5.16
CA LEU A 97 2.25 15.95 -4.51
C LEU A 97 2.12 16.36 -3.03
N LYS A 98 1.25 17.33 -2.74
CA LYS A 98 0.91 17.72 -1.36
C LYS A 98 0.34 16.55 -0.57
N GLN A 99 -0.54 15.77 -1.18
CA GLN A 99 -1.17 14.61 -0.55
C GLN A 99 -0.13 13.53 -0.23
N GLU A 100 0.75 13.17 -1.18
CA GLU A 100 1.79 12.17 -0.97
C GLU A 100 2.80 12.57 0.12
N LEU A 101 3.20 13.85 0.15
CA LEU A 101 4.09 14.35 1.19
C LEU A 101 3.39 14.36 2.57
N THR A 102 2.10 14.67 2.62
CA THR A 102 1.31 14.64 3.85
C THR A 102 1.20 13.22 4.41
N ASP A 103 0.88 12.25 3.55
CA ASP A 103 0.79 10.84 3.92
C ASP A 103 2.17 10.30 4.35
N GLY A 104 3.24 10.74 3.70
CA GLY A 104 4.61 10.43 4.09
C GLY A 104 5.00 10.97 5.47
N ILE A 105 4.62 12.22 5.78
CA ILE A 105 4.85 12.83 7.10
C ILE A 105 4.02 12.12 8.19
N ALA A 106 2.77 11.76 7.90
CA ALA A 106 1.93 11.00 8.82
C ALA A 106 2.52 9.61 9.11
N TRP A 107 3.05 8.93 8.10
CA TRP A 107 3.75 7.67 8.27
C TRP A 107 5.02 7.82 9.10
N LEU A 108 5.84 8.85 8.85
CA LEU A 108 7.08 9.13 9.60
C LEU A 108 6.79 9.37 11.07
N ASN A 109 5.78 10.17 11.40
CA ASN A 109 5.37 10.44 12.78
C ASN A 109 4.84 9.21 13.51
N SER A 110 4.26 8.25 12.79
CA SER A 110 3.69 7.03 13.38
C SER A 110 4.67 5.87 13.45
N THR A 111 5.67 5.83 12.57
CA THR A 111 6.55 4.66 12.39
C THR A 111 7.96 4.91 12.91
N VAL A 112 8.44 6.15 12.84
CA VAL A 112 9.76 6.53 13.33
C VAL A 112 9.60 7.15 14.71
N HIS A 113 10.43 6.74 15.66
CA HIS A 113 10.53 7.41 16.96
C HIS A 113 11.25 8.75 16.79
N LEU A 114 10.52 9.73 16.26
CA LEU A 114 10.96 11.11 16.20
C LEU A 114 10.83 11.72 17.60
N SER A 115 11.85 12.46 18.03
CA SER A 115 11.83 13.18 19.31
C SER A 115 10.70 14.20 19.39
N GLU A 116 10.25 14.69 18.22
CA GLU A 116 9.12 15.60 18.08
C GLU A 116 8.38 15.27 16.76
N PRO A 117 7.04 15.25 16.73
CA PRO A 117 6.29 14.99 15.51
C PRO A 117 6.51 16.09 14.47
N LEU A 118 6.74 15.70 13.22
CA LEU A 118 6.84 16.59 12.07
C LEU A 118 5.48 17.22 11.77
N ASP A 119 5.46 18.55 11.71
CA ASP A 119 4.27 19.32 11.38
C ASP A 119 4.17 19.51 9.85
N ALA A 120 3.12 18.96 9.25
CA ALA A 120 2.90 19.03 7.82
C ALA A 120 2.80 20.47 7.32
N ASP A 121 2.15 21.38 8.06
CA ASP A 121 2.01 22.79 7.66
C ASP A 121 3.35 23.54 7.63
N ARG A 122 4.33 23.09 8.43
CA ARG A 122 5.68 23.70 8.45
C ARG A 122 6.61 23.09 7.43
N VAL A 123 6.47 21.80 7.14
CA VAL A 123 7.43 21.03 6.34
C VAL A 123 7.02 20.96 4.86
N LEU A 124 5.73 21.01 4.55
CA LEU A 124 5.24 20.96 3.17
C LEU A 124 5.66 22.17 2.31
N PRO A 125 5.50 23.43 2.75
CA PRO A 125 5.82 24.59 1.90
C PRO A 125 7.27 24.62 1.37
N PRO A 126 8.32 24.38 2.18
CA PRO A 126 9.69 24.36 1.66
C PRO A 126 9.99 23.15 0.78
N LEU A 127 9.28 22.03 0.92
CA LEU A 127 9.45 20.85 0.06
C LEU A 127 8.80 21.02 -1.32
N LEU A 128 7.67 21.72 -1.39
CA LEU A 128 6.96 22.03 -2.64
C LEU A 128 7.62 23.17 -3.42
N ALA A 129 8.41 24.01 -2.75
CA ALA A 129 9.14 25.11 -3.35
C ALA A 129 10.51 24.69 -3.94
N LEU A 130 10.86 23.40 -3.89
CA LEU A 130 12.07 22.88 -4.53
C LEU A 130 11.85 22.79 -6.05
N PRO A 131 12.80 23.28 -6.87
CA PRO A 131 12.68 23.31 -8.33
C PRO A 131 12.83 21.94 -8.99
#